data_AF-A0A931WKU5-F1
#
_entry.id   AF-A0A931WKU5-F1
#
_cell.length_a   1.000
_cell.length_b   1.000
_cell.length_c   1.000
_cell.angle_alpha   90.00
_cell.angle_beta   90.00
_cell.angle_gamma   90.00
#
_symmetry.space_group_name_H-M   'P 1'
#
loop_
_entity.id
_entity.type
_entity.pdbx_description
1 polymer ?
#
loop_
_entity_poly.entity_id
_entity_poly.type
_entity_poly.pdbx_seq_one_letter_code
_entity_poly.pdbx_strand_id
1 'polypeptide(L)'
;MTREEVFTATLVRHAAVFTIKTGVKRDGTLVAREVVGYWDTGAYAEKGPTVVKQSTIPAGGPYRIPHLRLVGYCVYTNKMIAGAYRGYGIPQVTWAYESQTDMIARRLGIDPVEFRLKNLLREGDPLPTGQPAQAVGLEECLRRVAAELRWGEKSAPGRGKGIACTFKNTKTPSGSAAHVSINQDGTVNLLTSTVEIGQGARAILSQIAAEELGIATNKITVSFPDTDTTPFDASTTSSRSTFHMGNAVKLAAQDAKQQLARLGTQLWYCRDDEIEVGDGCVRVRSQPGKTLAYSALIARCYAAGGSVLGRGFYYPQVGEGGGMWSAPSIFWMYGAHGAEVEVDRETGQVKVLKLVAAHDVGKAINPVTCSGQIEGGAVHGISLSVSEEVLVENGRILNPNLHDYKMFTAMDVPEIVPIMVEVPDPEGPYGAKGIGEPVLAPTAPAIANAVEEAIGVRIQQLPLTAERVLEAIAKSATT
;
A
#
# COMPACT_ATOMS: atom_id res chain seq x y z
N MET A 1 17.66 22.66 4.72
CA MET A 1 16.41 23.34 4.36
C MET A 1 15.67 23.69 5.64
N THR A 2 15.22 24.94 5.80
CA THR A 2 14.28 25.34 6.85
C THR A 2 12.90 24.73 6.59
N ARG A 3 11.96 24.81 7.54
CA ARG A 3 10.60 24.29 7.31
C ARG A 3 9.89 25.02 6.16
N GLU A 4 10.06 26.33 6.07
CA GLU A 4 9.54 27.15 4.97
C GLU A 4 10.10 26.70 3.62
N GLU A 5 11.42 26.47 3.54
CA GLU A 5 12.06 25.93 2.33
C GLU A 5 11.53 24.54 1.99
N VAL A 6 11.22 23.69 2.97
CA VAL A 6 10.58 22.39 2.69
C VAL A 6 9.23 22.57 2.01
N PHE A 7 8.36 23.46 2.49
CA PHE A 7 7.06 23.71 1.86
C PHE A 7 7.17 24.31 0.46
N THR A 8 8.14 25.21 0.24
CA THR A 8 8.20 26.04 -0.97
C THR A 8 9.12 25.48 -2.05
N ALA A 9 10.13 24.68 -1.70
CA ALA A 9 11.16 24.20 -2.63
C ALA A 9 11.20 22.66 -2.78
N THR A 10 10.27 21.92 -2.16
CA THR A 10 10.14 20.47 -2.36
C THR A 10 8.81 20.11 -3.05
N LEU A 11 8.37 18.86 -2.88
CA LEU A 11 7.23 18.29 -3.61
C LEU A 11 5.97 18.33 -2.75
N VAL A 12 4.85 18.69 -3.38
CA VAL A 12 3.52 18.50 -2.81
C VAL A 12 2.79 17.33 -3.47
N ARG A 13 1.70 16.88 -2.86
CA ARG A 13 0.75 15.98 -3.51
C ARG A 13 0.03 16.72 -4.65
N HIS A 14 -0.17 16.06 -5.80
CA HIS A 14 -0.99 16.62 -6.90
C HIS A 14 -2.40 16.98 -6.44
N ALA A 15 -2.79 18.25 -6.62
CA ALA A 15 -4.19 18.62 -6.63
C ALA A 15 -4.86 18.05 -7.89
N ALA A 16 -6.09 17.57 -7.76
CA ALA A 16 -6.80 16.97 -8.87
C ALA A 16 -8.29 17.26 -8.84
N VAL A 17 -8.89 17.39 -10.03
CA VAL A 17 -10.33 17.54 -10.21
C VAL A 17 -10.81 16.42 -11.14
N PHE A 18 -11.90 15.77 -10.77
CA PHE A 18 -12.47 14.65 -11.52
C PHE A 18 -13.88 14.95 -11.97
N THR A 19 -14.20 14.52 -13.18
CA THR A 19 -15.57 14.33 -13.67
C THR A 19 -15.78 12.84 -13.85
N ILE A 20 -16.82 12.29 -13.22
CA ILE A 20 -17.16 10.87 -13.30
C ILE A 20 -18.59 10.72 -13.77
N LYS A 21 -18.83 9.83 -14.74
CA LYS A 21 -20.15 9.43 -15.21
C LYS A 21 -20.26 7.92 -15.15
N THR A 22 -21.22 7.40 -14.39
CA THR A 22 -21.44 5.96 -14.24
C THR A 22 -22.84 5.56 -14.73
N GLY A 23 -22.92 4.55 -15.59
CA GLY A 23 -24.15 3.88 -16.00
C GLY A 23 -24.43 2.70 -15.07
N VAL A 24 -25.64 2.66 -14.49
CA VAL A 24 -26.04 1.68 -13.47
C VAL A 24 -27.44 1.19 -13.79
N LYS A 25 -27.68 -0.11 -13.64
CA LYS A 25 -29.04 -0.69 -13.72
C LYS A 25 -29.84 -0.38 -12.46
N ARG A 26 -31.16 -0.50 -12.52
CA ARG A 26 -32.05 -0.29 -11.35
C ARG A 26 -31.71 -1.22 -10.17
N ASP A 27 -31.20 -2.40 -10.45
CA ASP A 27 -30.80 -3.38 -9.43
C ASP A 27 -29.42 -3.09 -8.82
N GLY A 28 -28.76 -1.99 -9.20
CA GLY A 28 -27.45 -1.59 -8.70
C GLY A 28 -26.27 -2.19 -9.46
N THR A 29 -26.48 -2.95 -10.53
CA THR A 29 -25.36 -3.48 -11.34
C THR A 29 -24.68 -2.34 -12.11
N LEU A 30 -23.36 -2.19 -11.94
CA LEU A 30 -22.55 -1.25 -12.70
C LEU A 30 -22.35 -1.74 -14.15
N VAL A 31 -22.54 -0.85 -15.13
CA VAL A 31 -22.48 -1.18 -16.56
C VAL A 31 -21.35 -0.46 -17.26
N ALA A 32 -21.23 0.85 -17.03
CA ALA A 32 -20.21 1.66 -17.67
C ALA A 32 -19.71 2.75 -16.73
N ARG A 33 -18.44 3.12 -16.84
CA ARG A 33 -17.90 4.28 -16.12
C ARG A 33 -16.90 5.04 -16.98
N GLU A 34 -17.11 6.34 -17.03
CA GLU A 34 -16.18 7.30 -17.58
C GLU A 34 -15.58 8.13 -16.45
N VAL A 35 -14.25 8.22 -16.41
CA VAL A 35 -13.50 9.07 -15.48
C VAL A 35 -12.58 9.98 -16.27
N VAL A 36 -12.70 11.28 -16.06
CA VAL A 36 -11.80 12.31 -16.59
C VAL A 36 -11.18 13.06 -15.42
N GLY A 37 -9.85 12.99 -15.27
CA GLY A 37 -9.10 13.67 -14.21
C GLY A 37 -8.12 14.68 -14.75
N TYR A 38 -8.09 15.87 -14.17
CA TYR A 38 -7.07 16.90 -14.41
C TYR A 38 -6.18 17.00 -13.18
N TRP A 39 -4.87 16.86 -13.38
CA TRP A 39 -3.89 16.80 -12.30
C TRP A 39 -2.93 17.99 -12.41
N ASP A 40 -2.91 18.82 -11.38
CA ASP A 40 -1.99 19.95 -11.27
C ASP A 40 -0.60 19.41 -10.88
N THR A 41 0.35 19.41 -11.82
CA THR A 41 1.72 18.95 -11.59
C THR A 41 2.69 20.05 -11.18
N GLY A 42 2.21 21.30 -11.12
CA GLY A 42 3.06 22.46 -10.89
C GLY A 42 3.92 22.82 -12.09
N ALA A 43 5.01 23.55 -11.85
CA ALA A 43 5.84 24.14 -12.89
C ALA A 43 6.72 23.14 -13.68
N TYR A 44 6.96 21.94 -13.13
CA TYR A 44 7.86 20.93 -13.73
C TYR A 44 7.24 19.53 -13.69
N ALA A 45 7.61 18.69 -14.65
CA ALA A 45 6.98 17.38 -14.82
C ALA A 45 7.17 16.46 -13.62
N GLU A 46 8.38 16.45 -13.02
CA GLU A 46 8.75 15.52 -11.95
C GLU A 46 8.24 14.09 -12.24
N LYS A 47 7.47 13.48 -11.34
CA LYS A 47 6.75 12.22 -11.53
C LYS A 47 5.31 12.42 -11.95
N GLY A 48 4.85 13.63 -12.27
CA GLY A 48 3.50 13.93 -12.75
C GLY A 48 3.01 12.97 -13.83
N PRO A 49 3.70 12.82 -14.98
CA PRO A 49 3.27 11.88 -16.03
C PRO A 49 3.11 10.44 -15.52
N THR A 50 3.99 10.00 -14.62
CA THR A 50 3.91 8.65 -14.03
C THR A 50 2.82 8.53 -12.97
N VAL A 51 2.57 9.55 -12.15
CA VAL A 51 1.46 9.59 -11.17
C VAL A 51 0.14 9.51 -11.92
N VAL A 52 -0.08 10.38 -12.91
CA VAL A 52 -1.31 10.40 -13.71
C VAL A 52 -1.54 9.07 -14.40
N LYS A 53 -0.50 8.49 -15.01
CA LYS A 53 -0.59 7.19 -15.68
C LYS A 53 -0.99 6.08 -14.70
N GLN A 54 -0.29 5.97 -13.57
CA GLN A 54 -0.50 4.88 -12.61
C GLN A 54 -1.81 5.01 -11.83
N SER A 55 -2.32 6.22 -11.60
CA SER A 55 -3.61 6.46 -10.93
C SER A 55 -4.81 6.33 -11.87
N THR A 56 -4.63 6.62 -13.17
CA THR A 56 -5.72 6.52 -14.15
C THR A 56 -6.13 5.07 -14.41
N ILE A 57 -5.19 4.12 -14.37
CA ILE A 57 -5.48 2.68 -14.56
C ILE A 57 -6.54 2.19 -13.54
N PRO A 58 -6.37 2.35 -12.22
CA PRO A 58 -7.37 1.96 -11.22
C PRO A 58 -8.53 2.96 -11.05
N ALA A 59 -8.64 4.02 -11.86
CA ALA A 59 -9.68 5.04 -11.65
C ALA A 59 -11.12 4.53 -11.85
N GLY A 60 -11.29 3.35 -12.45
CA GLY A 60 -12.59 2.65 -12.52
C GLY A 60 -13.13 2.22 -11.15
N GLY A 61 -12.28 2.19 -10.12
CA GLY A 61 -12.58 1.66 -8.79
C GLY A 61 -12.44 0.14 -8.74
N PRO A 62 -12.47 -0.44 -7.53
CA PRO A 62 -12.30 -1.88 -7.34
C PRO A 62 -13.60 -2.65 -7.64
N TYR A 63 -14.24 -2.34 -8.76
CA TYR A 63 -15.55 -2.85 -9.14
C TYR A 63 -15.54 -3.52 -10.52
N ARG A 64 -16.36 -4.55 -10.69
CA ARG A 64 -16.72 -5.14 -11.98
C ARG A 64 -17.53 -4.14 -12.80
N ILE A 65 -16.87 -3.50 -13.77
CA ILE A 65 -17.50 -2.58 -14.71
C ILE A 65 -17.07 -2.97 -16.12
N PRO A 66 -17.96 -3.52 -16.97
CA PRO A 66 -17.57 -4.09 -18.27
C PRO A 66 -17.15 -3.04 -19.29
N HIS A 67 -17.55 -1.77 -19.13
CA HIS A 67 -17.22 -0.70 -20.07
C HIS A 67 -16.56 0.49 -19.36
N LEU A 68 -15.28 0.73 -19.64
CA LEU A 68 -14.50 1.78 -18.99
C LEU A 68 -13.91 2.75 -20.00
N ARG A 69 -13.98 4.05 -19.68
CA ARG A 69 -13.25 5.12 -20.36
C ARG A 69 -12.51 5.95 -19.32
N LEU A 70 -11.18 5.80 -19.24
CA LEU A 70 -10.36 6.41 -18.20
C LEU A 70 -9.37 7.39 -18.85
N VAL A 71 -9.44 8.67 -18.47
CA VAL A 71 -8.64 9.75 -19.07
C VAL A 71 -8.00 10.58 -17.96
N GLY A 72 -6.68 10.75 -18.03
CA GLY A 72 -5.93 11.60 -17.12
C GLY A 72 -5.10 12.63 -17.87
N TYR A 73 -5.25 13.91 -17.51
CA TYR A 73 -4.46 15.02 -18.02
C TYR A 73 -3.46 15.47 -16.96
N CYS A 74 -2.17 15.43 -17.30
CA CYS A 74 -1.10 16.03 -16.48
C CYS A 74 -0.91 17.48 -16.91
N VAL A 75 -1.21 18.44 -16.03
CA VAL A 75 -1.31 19.86 -16.38
C VAL A 75 -0.22 20.65 -15.66
N TYR A 76 0.58 21.38 -16.44
CA TYR A 76 1.51 22.37 -15.89
C TYR A 76 0.77 23.59 -15.37
N THR A 77 1.22 24.11 -14.23
CA THR A 77 0.74 25.36 -13.66
C THR A 77 1.92 26.17 -13.10
N ASN A 78 1.74 27.47 -12.88
CA ASN A 78 2.75 28.32 -12.22
C ASN A 78 2.71 28.21 -10.69
N LYS A 79 2.50 26.99 -10.16
CA LYS A 79 2.51 26.67 -8.73
C LYS A 79 3.70 25.77 -8.37
N MET A 80 3.81 25.42 -7.09
CA MET A 80 4.81 24.48 -6.58
C MET A 80 4.78 23.14 -7.33
N ILE A 81 5.92 22.47 -7.40
CA ILE A 81 6.07 21.19 -8.10
C ILE A 81 5.33 20.11 -7.30
N ALA A 82 4.41 19.39 -7.96
CA ALA A 82 3.78 18.22 -7.36
C ALA A 82 4.52 16.94 -7.79
N GLY A 83 4.56 15.96 -6.90
CA GLY A 83 5.34 14.75 -7.11
C GLY A 83 4.85 13.53 -6.33
N ALA A 84 5.78 12.60 -6.10
CA ALA A 84 5.47 11.39 -5.37
C ALA A 84 5.06 11.69 -3.92
N TYR A 85 3.88 11.21 -3.55
CA TYR A 85 3.33 11.28 -2.19
C TYR A 85 2.63 9.95 -1.87
N ARG A 86 2.57 9.53 -0.60
CA ARG A 86 1.97 8.25 -0.18
C ARG A 86 0.63 7.98 -0.88
N GLY A 87 0.53 6.85 -1.59
CA GLY A 87 -0.64 6.50 -2.40
C GLY A 87 -0.48 6.77 -3.89
N TYR A 88 0.44 7.65 -4.31
CA TYR A 88 0.81 7.86 -5.72
C TYR A 88 -0.38 8.16 -6.64
N GLY A 89 -1.25 9.09 -6.23
CA GLY A 89 -2.46 9.46 -6.95
C GLY A 89 -3.70 8.61 -6.61
N ILE A 90 -3.52 7.43 -6.01
CA ILE A 90 -4.65 6.56 -5.65
C ILE A 90 -5.65 7.21 -4.70
N PRO A 91 -5.24 7.95 -3.64
CA PRO A 91 -6.22 8.61 -2.76
C PRO A 91 -7.14 9.59 -3.50
N GLN A 92 -6.64 10.31 -4.50
CA GLN A 92 -7.43 11.24 -5.29
C GLN A 92 -8.47 10.54 -6.18
N VAL A 93 -8.11 9.43 -6.83
CA VAL A 93 -9.09 8.65 -7.62
C VAL A 93 -10.07 7.92 -6.72
N THR A 94 -9.61 7.37 -5.59
CA THR A 94 -10.45 6.71 -4.58
C THR A 94 -11.47 7.66 -3.99
N TRP A 95 -11.06 8.89 -3.65
CA TRP A 95 -12.01 9.96 -3.29
C TRP A 95 -13.12 10.11 -4.31
N ALA A 96 -12.76 10.23 -5.59
CA ALA A 96 -13.72 10.54 -6.64
C ALA A 96 -14.69 9.38 -6.90
N TYR A 97 -14.19 8.16 -7.11
CA TYR A 97 -15.07 7.03 -7.43
C TYR A 97 -15.87 6.53 -6.22
N GLU A 98 -15.34 6.59 -4.99
CA GLU A 98 -16.09 6.14 -3.80
C GLU A 98 -17.17 7.12 -3.40
N SER A 99 -16.90 8.43 -3.53
CA SER A 99 -17.92 9.47 -3.28
C SER A 99 -19.11 9.26 -4.21
N GLN A 100 -18.88 9.09 -5.52
CA GLN A 100 -19.98 8.84 -6.45
C GLN A 100 -20.64 7.48 -6.22
N THR A 101 -19.87 6.45 -5.85
CA THR A 101 -20.43 5.11 -5.58
C THR A 101 -21.42 5.14 -4.42
N ASP A 102 -21.12 5.88 -3.36
CA ASP A 102 -22.04 6.07 -2.24
C ASP A 102 -23.31 6.85 -2.66
N MET A 103 -23.14 7.94 -3.41
CA MET A 103 -24.25 8.72 -3.96
C MET A 103 -25.19 7.88 -4.83
N ILE A 104 -24.63 6.95 -5.64
CA ILE A 104 -25.40 6.03 -6.48
C ILE A 104 -26.21 5.07 -5.60
N ALA A 105 -25.57 4.43 -4.62
CA ALA A 105 -26.24 3.47 -3.74
C ALA A 105 -27.44 4.12 -3.03
N ARG A 106 -27.23 5.29 -2.42
CA ARG A 106 -28.27 6.08 -1.77
C ARG A 106 -29.40 6.47 -2.71
N ARG A 107 -29.08 6.94 -3.92
CA ARG A 107 -30.09 7.33 -4.92
C ARG A 107 -30.94 6.16 -5.41
N LEU A 108 -30.41 4.94 -5.40
CA LEU A 108 -31.15 3.72 -5.72
C LEU A 108 -31.87 3.11 -4.51
N GLY A 109 -31.67 3.64 -3.31
CA GLY A 109 -32.20 3.04 -2.07
C GLY A 109 -31.57 1.69 -1.74
N ILE A 110 -30.35 1.44 -2.22
CA ILE A 110 -29.59 0.22 -1.94
C ILE A 110 -28.60 0.53 -0.82
N ASP A 111 -28.50 -0.38 0.15
CA ASP A 111 -27.51 -0.26 1.22
C ASP A 111 -26.08 -0.09 0.64
N PRO A 112 -25.29 0.89 1.11
CA PRO A 112 -23.95 1.16 0.57
C PRO A 112 -22.94 0.01 0.68
N VAL A 113 -23.07 -0.89 1.66
CA VAL A 113 -22.23 -2.08 1.79
C VAL A 113 -22.68 -3.14 0.79
N GLU A 114 -23.97 -3.41 0.70
CA GLU A 114 -24.54 -4.37 -0.25
C GLU A 114 -24.30 -3.95 -1.71
N PHE A 115 -24.42 -2.66 -2.02
CA PHE A 115 -24.11 -2.12 -3.34
C PHE A 115 -22.65 -2.42 -3.73
N ARG A 116 -21.72 -2.24 -2.80
CA ARG A 116 -20.30 -2.54 -3.03
C ARG A 116 -20.09 -4.03 -3.18
N LEU A 117 -20.56 -4.86 -2.24
CA LEU A 117 -20.43 -6.33 -2.28
C LEU A 117 -20.94 -6.93 -3.60
N LYS A 118 -22.06 -6.42 -4.11
CA LYS A 118 -22.61 -6.83 -5.40
C LYS A 118 -21.66 -6.56 -6.57
N ASN A 119 -20.89 -5.49 -6.51
CA ASN A 119 -20.09 -5.00 -7.63
C ASN A 119 -18.57 -5.17 -7.46
N LEU A 120 -18.05 -5.52 -6.28
CA LEU A 120 -16.60 -5.66 -6.03
C LEU A 120 -15.91 -6.61 -7.01
N LEU A 121 -14.68 -6.31 -7.42
CA LEU A 121 -13.82 -7.27 -8.13
C LEU A 121 -13.66 -8.58 -7.33
N ARG A 122 -13.55 -9.69 -8.05
CA ARG A 122 -13.28 -11.04 -7.53
C ARG A 122 -12.08 -11.64 -8.26
N GLU A 123 -11.58 -12.75 -7.72
CA GLU A 123 -10.54 -13.56 -8.36
C GLU A 123 -10.91 -13.86 -9.83
N GLY A 124 -10.00 -13.57 -10.75
CA GLY A 124 -10.17 -13.79 -12.18
C GLY A 124 -10.95 -12.71 -12.93
N ASP A 125 -11.61 -11.76 -12.25
CA ASP A 125 -12.31 -10.66 -12.92
C ASP A 125 -11.31 -9.79 -13.72
N PRO A 126 -11.68 -9.29 -14.92
CA PRO A 126 -10.78 -8.47 -15.72
C PRO A 126 -10.61 -7.08 -15.09
N LEU A 127 -9.36 -6.68 -14.86
CA LEU A 127 -8.98 -5.32 -14.52
C LEU A 127 -9.13 -4.38 -15.74
N PRO A 128 -9.02 -3.06 -15.58
CA PRO A 128 -9.19 -2.11 -16.69
C PRO A 128 -8.28 -2.34 -17.90
N THR A 129 -7.16 -3.05 -17.72
CA THR A 129 -6.23 -3.44 -18.80
C THR A 129 -6.48 -4.85 -19.36
N GLY A 130 -7.49 -5.57 -18.87
CA GLY A 130 -7.77 -6.97 -19.20
C GLY A 130 -6.96 -7.99 -18.39
N GLN A 131 -6.00 -7.55 -17.57
CA GLN A 131 -5.28 -8.43 -16.65
C GLN A 131 -6.28 -9.06 -15.65
N PRO A 132 -6.25 -10.39 -15.42
CA PRO A 132 -7.07 -11.00 -14.39
C PRO A 132 -6.68 -10.50 -13.00
N ALA A 133 -7.67 -10.12 -12.18
CA ALA A 133 -7.44 -9.81 -10.78
C ALA A 133 -7.02 -11.08 -10.03
N GLN A 134 -6.01 -10.96 -9.17
CA GLN A 134 -5.46 -12.06 -8.39
C GLN A 134 -5.35 -11.70 -6.92
N ALA A 135 -5.42 -12.72 -6.08
CA ALA A 135 -5.32 -12.64 -4.62
C ALA A 135 -6.20 -11.52 -4.06
N VAL A 136 -7.51 -11.58 -4.32
CA VAL A 136 -8.47 -10.50 -4.03
C VAL A 136 -9.13 -10.66 -2.65
N GLY A 137 -8.59 -10.04 -1.60
CA GLY A 137 -9.16 -10.05 -0.24
C GLY A 137 -10.21 -8.97 0.07
N LEU A 138 -10.67 -8.20 -0.93
CA LEU A 138 -11.46 -6.99 -0.71
C LEU A 138 -12.86 -7.24 -0.09
N GLU A 139 -13.52 -8.34 -0.47
CA GLU A 139 -14.83 -8.69 0.11
C GLU A 139 -14.73 -8.92 1.61
N GLU A 140 -13.71 -9.66 2.06
CA GLU A 140 -13.47 -9.88 3.48
C GLU A 140 -13.13 -8.57 4.20
N CYS A 141 -12.28 -7.72 3.61
CA CYS A 141 -12.00 -6.40 4.17
C CYS A 141 -13.30 -5.60 4.40
N LEU A 142 -14.17 -5.53 3.39
CA LEU A 142 -15.42 -4.78 3.47
C LEU A 142 -16.35 -5.33 4.55
N ARG A 143 -16.51 -6.66 4.62
CA ARG A 143 -17.35 -7.32 5.63
C ARG A 143 -16.84 -7.09 7.05
N ARG A 144 -15.53 -7.20 7.26
CA ARG A 144 -14.92 -6.98 8.59
C ARG A 144 -15.04 -5.53 9.05
N VAL A 145 -14.89 -4.57 8.14
CA VAL A 145 -15.14 -3.15 8.43
C VAL A 145 -16.59 -2.91 8.82
N ALA A 146 -17.54 -3.43 8.03
CA ALA A 146 -18.97 -3.26 8.31
C ALA A 146 -19.36 -3.88 9.66
N ALA A 147 -18.85 -5.07 9.98
CA ALA A 147 -19.07 -5.72 11.27
C ALA A 147 -18.53 -4.89 12.44
N GLU A 148 -17.29 -4.40 12.35
CA GLU A 148 -16.65 -3.60 13.40
C GLU A 148 -17.33 -2.24 13.63
N LEU A 149 -17.90 -1.66 12.58
CA LEU A 149 -18.73 -0.44 12.68
C LEU A 149 -20.16 -0.71 13.17
N ARG A 150 -20.54 -1.97 13.37
CA ARG A 150 -21.93 -2.37 13.63
C ARG A 150 -22.87 -1.77 12.57
N TRP A 151 -22.54 -2.04 11.31
CA TRP A 151 -23.30 -1.53 10.18
C TRP A 151 -24.77 -1.98 10.26
N GLY A 152 -25.70 -1.08 9.95
CA GLY A 152 -27.14 -1.28 10.11
C GLY A 152 -27.70 -0.79 11.46
N GLU A 153 -26.87 -0.59 12.49
CA GLU A 153 -27.30 0.12 13.70
C GLU A 153 -27.43 1.62 13.42
N LYS A 154 -28.58 2.21 13.80
CA LYS A 154 -28.89 3.62 13.61
C LYS A 154 -27.93 4.51 14.39
N SER A 155 -27.31 5.46 13.71
CA SER A 155 -26.46 6.49 14.30
C SER A 155 -27.28 7.48 15.17
N ALA A 156 -26.64 8.03 16.21
CA ALA A 156 -27.22 9.12 16.98
C ALA A 156 -27.39 10.39 16.12
N PRO A 157 -28.30 11.31 16.48
CA PRO A 157 -28.42 12.59 15.77
C PRO A 157 -27.08 13.32 15.67
N GLY A 158 -26.76 13.86 14.48
CA GLY A 158 -25.48 14.53 14.22
C GLY A 158 -24.30 13.58 14.02
N ARG A 159 -24.52 12.25 14.04
CA ARG A 159 -23.50 11.24 13.73
C ARG A 159 -23.82 10.48 12.46
N GLY A 160 -22.77 9.95 11.84
CA GLY A 160 -22.89 9.13 10.64
C GLY A 160 -21.77 8.11 10.56
N LYS A 161 -22.02 7.07 9.76
CA LYS A 161 -21.13 6.00 9.40
C LYS A 161 -20.95 6.02 7.88
N GLY A 162 -19.73 5.80 7.44
CA GLY A 162 -19.38 5.80 6.03
C GLY A 162 -18.35 4.74 5.74
N ILE A 163 -18.39 4.20 4.53
CA ILE A 163 -17.47 3.14 4.09
C ILE A 163 -16.90 3.46 2.72
N ALA A 164 -15.70 2.97 2.46
CA ALA A 164 -15.04 3.13 1.19
C ALA A 164 -14.09 1.97 0.90
N CYS A 165 -14.00 1.57 -0.37
CA CYS A 165 -13.09 0.55 -0.86
C CYS A 165 -11.98 1.17 -1.71
N THR A 166 -10.81 0.53 -1.69
CA THR A 166 -9.70 0.87 -2.57
C THR A 166 -9.02 -0.38 -3.11
N PHE A 167 -8.35 -0.20 -4.22
CA PHE A 167 -7.30 -1.08 -4.70
C PHE A 167 -6.16 -0.24 -5.29
N LYS A 168 -4.95 -0.79 -5.30
CA LYS A 168 -3.76 -0.10 -5.77
C LYS A 168 -2.82 -1.06 -6.47
N ASN A 169 -2.31 -0.62 -7.60
CA ASN A 169 -1.19 -1.24 -8.32
C ASN A 169 0.16 -0.91 -7.69
N THR A 170 1.10 -1.85 -7.83
CA THR A 170 2.54 -1.61 -7.75
C THR A 170 3.15 -1.31 -9.13
N LYS A 171 4.27 -0.58 -9.14
CA LYS A 171 5.07 -0.26 -10.33
C LYS A 171 5.66 -1.54 -10.91
N THR A 172 5.32 -1.83 -12.17
CA THR A 172 5.75 -3.04 -12.89
C THR A 172 6.17 -2.69 -14.34
N PRO A 173 7.21 -3.34 -14.90
CA PRO A 173 8.16 -4.24 -14.22
C PRO A 173 9.21 -3.46 -13.42
N SER A 174 9.79 -4.09 -12.41
CA SER A 174 10.92 -3.54 -11.64
C SER A 174 11.75 -4.66 -11.01
N GLY A 175 13.05 -4.45 -10.83
CA GLY A 175 13.97 -5.45 -10.28
C GLY A 175 14.50 -5.10 -8.90
N SER A 176 14.82 -6.12 -8.11
CA SER A 176 15.56 -6.01 -6.86
C SER A 176 16.59 -7.12 -6.77
N ALA A 177 17.79 -6.79 -6.33
CA ALA A 177 18.86 -7.75 -6.08
C ALA A 177 19.23 -7.74 -4.58
N ALA A 178 19.67 -8.89 -4.08
CA ALA A 178 20.15 -9.05 -2.72
C ALA A 178 21.35 -10.00 -2.68
N HIS A 179 22.26 -9.78 -1.73
CA HIS A 179 23.33 -10.72 -1.41
C HIS A 179 23.25 -11.16 0.05
N VAL A 180 23.51 -12.44 0.29
CA VAL A 180 23.61 -13.05 1.62
C VAL A 180 25.03 -13.57 1.78
N SER A 181 25.77 -13.04 2.75
CA SER A 181 27.11 -13.55 3.09
C SER A 181 27.08 -14.22 4.46
N ILE A 182 27.32 -15.52 4.51
CA ILE A 182 27.45 -16.27 5.77
C ILE A 182 28.93 -16.25 6.17
N ASN A 183 29.19 -15.66 7.33
CA ASN A 183 30.53 -15.51 7.89
C ASN A 183 30.99 -16.83 8.56
N GLN A 184 32.28 -16.96 8.83
CA GLN A 184 32.85 -18.17 9.44
C GLN A 184 32.31 -18.45 10.85
N ASP A 185 31.90 -17.43 11.59
CA ASP A 185 31.27 -17.55 12.91
C ASP A 185 29.77 -17.93 12.83
N GLY A 186 29.21 -18.04 11.62
CA GLY A 186 27.82 -18.37 11.36
C GLY A 186 26.86 -17.18 11.48
N THR A 187 27.38 -15.95 11.65
CA THR A 187 26.60 -14.72 11.46
C THR A 187 26.40 -14.44 9.97
N VAL A 188 25.41 -13.61 9.64
CA VAL A 188 25.01 -13.34 8.26
C VAL A 188 24.97 -11.84 8.02
N ASN A 189 25.64 -11.40 6.95
CA ASN A 189 25.47 -10.06 6.39
C ASN A 189 24.47 -10.13 5.25
N LEU A 190 23.39 -9.36 5.35
CA LEU A 190 22.36 -9.22 4.33
C LEU A 190 22.53 -7.85 3.64
N LEU A 191 22.89 -7.86 2.36
CA LEU A 191 23.13 -6.66 1.57
C LEU A 191 21.94 -6.40 0.65
N THR A 192 21.27 -5.27 0.89
CA THR A 192 20.07 -4.85 0.14
C THR A 192 20.06 -3.33 0.01
N SER A 193 19.57 -2.80 -1.13
CA SER A 193 19.47 -1.35 -1.34
C SER A 193 18.07 -0.77 -1.11
N THR A 194 17.14 -1.54 -0.55
CA THR A 194 15.87 -0.97 -0.05
C THR A 194 16.17 -0.04 1.13
N VAL A 195 15.68 1.20 1.04
CA VAL A 195 15.92 2.26 2.02
C VAL A 195 14.90 2.16 3.15
N GLU A 196 15.40 2.04 4.38
CA GLU A 196 14.56 2.15 5.57
C GLU A 196 14.20 3.62 5.83
N ILE A 197 12.91 3.92 5.84
CA ILE A 197 12.35 5.26 6.11
C ILE A 197 11.28 5.20 7.24
N GLY A 198 11.29 4.13 8.05
CA GLY A 198 10.37 3.90 9.16
C GLY A 198 9.31 2.84 8.88
N GLN A 199 9.30 2.23 7.69
CA GLN A 199 8.34 1.20 7.30
C GLN A 199 8.70 -0.20 7.81
N GLY A 200 9.89 -0.40 8.38
CA GLY A 200 10.34 -1.68 8.96
C GLY A 200 10.88 -2.68 7.94
N ALA A 201 11.39 -2.20 6.81
CA ALA A 201 12.01 -3.03 5.79
C ALA A 201 13.18 -3.86 6.35
N ARG A 202 14.04 -3.30 7.21
CA ARG A 202 15.19 -4.04 7.77
C ARG A 202 14.75 -5.24 8.61
N ALA A 203 13.69 -5.07 9.42
CA ALA A 203 13.16 -6.14 10.25
C ALA A 203 12.57 -7.26 9.38
N ILE A 204 11.73 -6.91 8.41
CA ILE A 204 11.06 -7.86 7.51
C ILE A 204 12.08 -8.63 6.67
N LEU A 205 13.06 -7.95 6.07
CA LEU A 205 14.09 -8.59 5.24
C LEU A 205 15.00 -9.52 6.06
N SER A 206 15.32 -9.14 7.32
CA SER A 206 16.02 -10.03 8.25
C SER A 206 15.19 -11.26 8.59
N GLN A 207 13.88 -11.12 8.85
CA GLN A 207 12.99 -12.26 9.11
C GLN A 207 12.91 -13.21 7.92
N ILE A 208 12.83 -12.70 6.68
CA ILE A 208 12.81 -13.55 5.48
C ILE A 208 14.12 -14.34 5.34
N ALA A 209 15.27 -13.69 5.53
CA ALA A 209 16.56 -14.37 5.47
C ALA A 209 16.74 -15.40 6.61
N ALA A 210 16.28 -15.06 7.81
CA ALA A 210 16.31 -15.93 8.99
C ALA A 210 15.48 -17.19 8.79
N GLU A 211 14.26 -17.04 8.27
CA GLU A 211 13.35 -18.14 7.96
C GLU A 211 13.96 -19.10 6.93
N GLU A 212 14.46 -18.58 5.80
CA GLU A 212 15.08 -19.43 4.78
C GLU A 212 16.30 -20.19 5.32
N LEU A 213 17.18 -19.50 6.06
CA LEU A 213 18.41 -20.07 6.61
C LEU A 213 18.20 -20.90 7.88
N GLY A 214 17.03 -20.83 8.51
CA GLY A 214 16.74 -21.48 9.79
C GLY A 214 17.59 -20.96 10.96
N ILE A 215 17.91 -19.66 10.99
CA ILE A 215 18.72 -19.05 12.05
C ILE A 215 17.94 -17.95 12.78
N ALA A 216 18.37 -17.60 13.98
CA ALA A 216 17.80 -16.47 14.70
C ALA A 216 18.09 -15.13 13.98
N THR A 217 17.12 -14.21 13.97
CA THR A 217 17.25 -12.88 13.35
C THR A 217 18.37 -12.03 13.94
N ASN A 218 18.74 -12.25 15.22
CA ASN A 218 19.86 -11.56 15.86
C ASN A 218 21.24 -11.97 15.32
N LYS A 219 21.32 -13.03 14.50
CA LYS A 219 22.53 -13.40 13.76
C LYS A 219 22.64 -12.70 12.41
N ILE A 220 21.65 -11.89 12.03
CA ILE A 220 21.58 -11.23 10.73
C ILE A 220 21.77 -9.73 10.89
N THR A 221 22.80 -9.20 10.23
CA THR A 221 23.04 -7.77 10.09
C THR A 221 22.62 -7.33 8.70
N VAL A 222 21.64 -6.44 8.62
CA VAL A 222 21.21 -5.81 7.34
C VAL A 222 22.03 -4.56 7.11
N SER A 223 22.73 -4.48 5.97
CA SER A 223 23.55 -3.32 5.61
C SER A 223 22.69 -2.08 5.36
N PHE A 224 23.28 -0.90 5.51
CA PHE A 224 22.70 0.30 4.93
C PHE A 224 22.84 0.26 3.41
N PRO A 225 21.91 0.86 2.66
CA PRO A 225 22.07 1.04 1.22
C PRO A 225 23.29 1.90 0.90
N ASP A 226 24.16 1.38 0.05
CA ASP A 226 25.38 2.03 -0.44
C ASP A 226 25.61 1.55 -1.88
N THR A 227 25.65 2.47 -2.84
CA THR A 227 25.74 2.10 -4.26
C THR A 227 27.07 1.46 -4.64
N ASP A 228 28.11 1.59 -3.80
CA ASP A 228 29.41 0.95 -4.03
C ASP A 228 29.41 -0.52 -3.60
N THR A 229 28.57 -0.89 -2.61
CA THR A 229 28.68 -2.18 -1.92
C THR A 229 27.39 -3.01 -1.92
N THR A 230 26.22 -2.37 -2.03
CA THR A 230 24.92 -3.06 -2.04
C THR A 230 24.37 -3.25 -3.45
N PRO A 231 23.68 -4.38 -3.71
CA PRO A 231 23.21 -4.72 -5.05
C PRO A 231 21.95 -3.93 -5.45
N PHE A 232 21.78 -3.67 -6.74
CA PHE A 232 20.74 -2.80 -7.31
C PHE A 232 19.32 -3.03 -6.74
N ASP A 233 18.65 -1.94 -6.38
CA ASP A 233 17.21 -1.91 -6.13
C ASP A 233 16.57 -0.77 -6.93
N ALA A 234 15.45 -1.04 -7.62
CA ALA A 234 14.84 -0.05 -8.49
C ALA A 234 14.32 1.20 -7.76
N SER A 235 13.83 1.04 -6.52
CA SER A 235 13.48 2.12 -5.57
C SER A 235 12.73 1.56 -4.36
N THR A 236 12.71 2.31 -3.26
CA THR A 236 11.74 2.13 -2.16
C THR A 236 10.50 2.99 -2.37
N THR A 237 9.66 2.56 -3.31
CA THR A 237 8.38 3.21 -3.66
C THR A 237 7.36 2.16 -4.04
N SER A 238 6.11 2.56 -4.31
CA SER A 238 5.10 1.66 -4.88
C SER A 238 4.75 0.43 -4.02
N SER A 239 5.07 0.49 -2.72
CA SER A 239 4.88 -0.60 -1.74
C SER A 239 5.57 -1.90 -2.15
N ARG A 240 6.65 -1.81 -2.92
CA ARG A 240 7.28 -2.98 -3.55
C ARG A 240 8.32 -3.70 -2.70
N SER A 241 8.81 -3.08 -1.62
CA SER A 241 9.97 -3.57 -0.85
C SER A 241 9.76 -4.98 -0.29
N THR A 242 8.67 -5.23 0.43
CA THR A 242 8.38 -6.58 0.98
C THR A 242 8.28 -7.62 -0.13
N PHE A 243 7.68 -7.26 -1.27
CA PHE A 243 7.46 -8.19 -2.36
C PHE A 243 8.75 -8.46 -3.16
N HIS A 244 9.32 -7.43 -3.78
CA HIS A 244 10.44 -7.57 -4.69
C HIS A 244 11.75 -7.82 -3.96
N MET A 245 12.09 -6.97 -2.98
CA MET A 245 13.32 -7.16 -2.20
C MET A 245 13.19 -8.40 -1.31
N GLY A 246 12.01 -8.67 -0.73
CA GLY A 246 11.80 -9.91 0.02
C GLY A 246 12.00 -11.17 -0.83
N ASN A 247 11.49 -11.21 -2.07
CA ASN A 247 11.78 -12.31 -2.99
C ASN A 247 13.26 -12.38 -3.38
N ALA A 248 13.93 -11.25 -3.61
CA ALA A 248 15.37 -11.23 -3.88
C ALA A 248 16.18 -11.79 -2.70
N VAL A 249 15.82 -11.43 -1.47
CA VAL A 249 16.43 -11.96 -0.24
C VAL A 249 16.16 -13.46 -0.10
N LYS A 250 14.92 -13.90 -0.35
CA LYS A 250 14.56 -15.31 -0.34
C LYS A 250 15.42 -16.12 -1.32
N LEU A 251 15.54 -15.65 -2.56
CA LEU A 251 16.38 -16.28 -3.59
C LEU A 251 17.86 -16.30 -3.19
N ALA A 252 18.38 -15.19 -2.63
CA ALA A 252 19.77 -15.12 -2.17
C ALA A 252 20.04 -16.11 -1.02
N ALA A 253 19.13 -16.23 -0.07
CA ALA A 253 19.24 -17.19 1.02
C ALA A 253 19.16 -18.64 0.50
N GLN A 254 18.30 -18.92 -0.47
CA GLN A 254 18.21 -20.25 -1.11
C GLN A 254 19.48 -20.62 -1.87
N ASP A 255 20.09 -19.68 -2.59
CA ASP A 255 21.40 -19.90 -3.23
C ASP A 255 22.50 -20.19 -2.18
N ALA A 256 22.52 -19.46 -1.06
CA ALA A 256 23.43 -19.75 0.05
C ALA A 256 23.20 -21.16 0.64
N LYS A 257 21.95 -21.61 0.79
CA LYS A 257 21.64 -22.98 1.23
C LYS A 257 22.14 -24.03 0.25
N GLN A 258 22.02 -23.80 -1.05
CA GLN A 258 22.54 -24.74 -2.06
C GLN A 258 24.07 -24.88 -1.97
N GLN A 259 24.77 -23.77 -1.73
CA GLN A 259 26.21 -23.80 -1.50
C GLN A 259 26.57 -24.56 -0.21
N LEU A 260 25.86 -24.32 0.90
CA LEU A 260 26.01 -25.09 2.14
C LEU A 260 25.75 -26.59 1.94
N ALA A 261 24.73 -26.94 1.13
CA ALA A 261 24.43 -28.33 0.81
C ALA A 261 25.59 -29.00 0.08
N ARG A 262 26.17 -28.32 -0.92
CA ARG A 262 27.34 -28.81 -1.67
C ARG A 262 28.57 -29.01 -0.77
N LEU A 263 28.79 -28.13 0.21
CA LEU A 263 29.85 -28.34 1.20
C LEU A 263 29.58 -29.60 2.04
N GLY A 264 28.32 -29.84 2.42
CA GLY A 264 27.90 -31.06 3.12
C GLY A 264 28.15 -32.33 2.30
N THR A 265 27.76 -32.35 1.02
CA THR A 265 27.96 -33.53 0.16
C THR A 265 29.44 -33.82 -0.07
N GLN A 266 30.25 -32.79 -0.29
CA GLN A 266 31.70 -32.93 -0.42
C GLN A 266 32.35 -33.45 0.86
N LEU A 267 31.93 -32.95 2.02
CA LEU A 267 32.51 -33.34 3.30
C LEU A 267 32.19 -34.80 3.67
N TRP A 268 30.96 -35.24 3.42
CA TRP A 268 30.48 -36.57 3.84
C TRP A 268 30.40 -37.61 2.73
N TYR A 269 30.75 -37.24 1.50
CA TYR A 269 30.70 -38.09 0.31
C TYR A 269 29.32 -38.76 0.13
N CYS A 270 28.25 -37.97 0.26
CA CYS A 270 26.86 -38.42 0.07
C CYS A 270 26.20 -37.71 -1.11
N ARG A 271 25.00 -38.15 -1.48
CA ARG A 271 24.22 -37.59 -2.58
C ARG A 271 23.51 -36.30 -2.16
N ASP A 272 23.24 -35.43 -3.13
CA ASP A 272 22.54 -34.15 -2.90
C ASP A 272 21.15 -34.34 -2.25
N ASP A 273 20.44 -35.40 -2.61
CA ASP A 273 19.11 -35.76 -2.06
C ASP A 273 19.16 -36.23 -0.60
N GLU A 274 20.34 -36.60 -0.08
CA GLU A 274 20.55 -36.99 1.31
C GLU A 274 20.88 -35.81 2.24
N ILE A 275 21.21 -34.63 1.71
CA ILE A 275 21.54 -33.46 2.51
C ILE A 275 20.29 -32.63 2.82
N GLU A 276 20.21 -32.21 4.08
CA GLU A 276 19.24 -31.25 4.56
C GLU A 276 19.94 -30.02 5.12
N VAL A 277 19.45 -28.84 4.75
CA VAL A 277 19.95 -27.53 5.19
C VAL A 277 18.82 -26.77 5.86
N GLY A 278 18.95 -26.52 7.15
CA GLY A 278 17.93 -25.89 7.98
C GLY A 278 18.33 -25.85 9.45
N ASP A 279 17.57 -25.07 10.24
CA ASP A 279 17.81 -24.89 11.68
C ASP A 279 19.28 -24.51 12.01
N GLY A 280 19.93 -23.73 11.14
CA GLY A 280 21.31 -23.29 11.33
C GLY A 280 22.37 -24.37 11.15
N CYS A 281 22.02 -25.52 10.56
CA CYS A 281 22.94 -26.62 10.34
C CYS A 281 22.71 -27.33 9.00
N VAL A 282 23.71 -28.13 8.63
CA VAL A 282 23.65 -29.08 7.52
C VAL A 282 23.75 -30.47 8.10
N ARG A 283 22.86 -31.37 7.68
CA ARG A 283 22.76 -32.74 8.19
C ARG A 283 22.54 -33.75 7.08
N VAL A 284 23.02 -34.97 7.27
CA VAL A 284 22.69 -36.12 6.41
C VAL A 284 21.42 -36.79 6.94
N ARG A 285 20.35 -36.83 6.14
CA ARG A 285 19.02 -37.34 6.56
C ARG A 285 19.07 -38.74 7.16
N SER A 286 19.85 -39.62 6.54
CA SER A 286 20.00 -41.03 6.94
C SER A 286 20.89 -41.23 8.17
N GLN A 287 21.67 -40.22 8.57
CA GLN A 287 22.72 -40.33 9.58
C GLN A 287 22.71 -39.12 10.52
N PRO A 288 21.88 -39.12 11.58
CA PRO A 288 21.75 -37.98 12.50
C PRO A 288 23.07 -37.49 13.13
N GLY A 289 24.05 -38.39 13.32
CA GLY A 289 25.38 -38.05 13.82
C GLY A 289 26.25 -37.24 12.85
N LYS A 290 25.87 -37.14 11.57
CA LYS A 290 26.50 -36.28 10.56
C LYS A 290 25.74 -34.97 10.46
N THR A 291 25.88 -34.15 11.49
CA THR A 291 25.29 -32.81 11.58
C THR A 291 26.36 -31.80 11.95
N LEU A 292 26.44 -30.69 11.22
CA LEU A 292 27.31 -29.56 11.56
C LEU A 292 26.56 -28.25 11.44
N ALA A 293 26.72 -27.38 12.45
CA ALA A 293 26.31 -25.98 12.34
C ALA A 293 27.02 -25.30 11.14
N TYR A 294 26.40 -24.27 10.55
CA TYR A 294 26.98 -23.58 9.39
C TYR A 294 28.42 -23.13 9.62
N SER A 295 28.73 -22.55 10.80
CA SER A 295 30.07 -22.13 11.17
C SER A 295 31.08 -23.28 11.17
N ALA A 296 30.72 -24.42 11.78
CA ALA A 296 31.58 -25.60 11.85
C ALA A 296 31.80 -26.25 10.47
N LEU A 297 30.76 -26.27 9.62
CA LEU A 297 30.87 -26.76 8.26
C LEU A 297 31.82 -25.88 7.42
N ILE A 298 31.61 -24.56 7.44
CA ILE A 298 32.43 -23.59 6.72
C ILE A 298 33.88 -23.69 7.19
N ALA A 299 34.13 -23.70 8.50
CA ALA A 299 35.48 -23.82 9.06
C ALA A 299 36.18 -25.12 8.63
N ARG A 300 35.43 -26.23 8.54
CA ARG A 300 35.96 -27.54 8.15
C ARG A 300 36.27 -27.65 6.66
N CYS A 301 35.48 -27.02 5.80
CA CYS A 301 35.67 -27.07 4.35
C CYS A 301 36.63 -26.00 3.84
N TYR A 302 36.67 -24.82 4.49
CA TYR A 302 37.47 -23.66 4.10
C TYR A 302 38.52 -23.31 5.16
N ALA A 303 39.42 -24.25 5.44
CA ALA A 303 40.45 -24.13 6.47
C ALA A 303 41.40 -22.91 6.33
N ALA A 304 41.55 -22.36 5.11
CA ALA A 304 42.39 -21.20 4.81
C ALA A 304 41.59 -19.95 4.34
N GLY A 305 40.28 -19.93 4.56
CA GLY A 305 39.40 -18.83 4.17
C GLY A 305 38.42 -19.19 3.06
N GLY A 306 37.23 -18.58 3.14
CA GLY A 306 36.10 -18.80 2.23
C GLY A 306 34.80 -18.35 2.90
N SER A 307 33.83 -17.88 2.11
CA SER A 307 32.49 -17.52 2.57
C SER A 307 31.44 -18.14 1.67
N VAL A 308 30.26 -18.40 2.24
CA VAL A 308 29.08 -18.73 1.45
C VAL A 308 28.43 -17.41 1.04
N LEU A 309 28.38 -17.14 -0.27
CA LEU A 309 27.84 -15.91 -0.81
C LEU A 309 26.65 -16.23 -1.72
N GLY A 310 25.45 -16.15 -1.15
CA GLY A 310 24.19 -16.28 -1.86
C GLY A 310 23.85 -15.03 -2.65
N ARG A 311 23.36 -15.19 -3.89
CA ARG A 311 22.91 -14.09 -4.75
C ARG A 311 21.48 -14.30 -5.19
N GLY A 312 20.67 -13.26 -5.09
CA GLY A 312 19.27 -13.29 -5.50
C GLY A 312 18.93 -12.08 -6.34
N PHE A 313 18.18 -12.30 -7.41
CA PHE A 313 17.61 -11.25 -8.24
C PHE A 313 16.17 -11.62 -8.55
N TYR A 314 15.24 -10.76 -8.13
CA TYR A 314 13.84 -10.89 -8.47
C TYR A 314 13.47 -9.83 -9.52
N TYR A 315 12.96 -10.31 -10.65
CA TYR A 315 12.36 -9.50 -11.69
C TYR A 315 11.12 -10.26 -12.20
N PRO A 316 9.92 -9.66 -12.12
CA PRO A 316 8.70 -10.37 -12.50
C PRO A 316 8.67 -10.68 -14.00
N GLN A 317 8.15 -11.85 -14.36
CA GLN A 317 7.92 -12.19 -15.76
C GLN A 317 6.66 -11.46 -16.26
N VAL A 318 6.83 -10.60 -17.26
CA VAL A 318 5.71 -9.94 -17.94
C VAL A 318 5.54 -10.60 -19.30
N GLY A 319 4.33 -11.10 -19.60
CA GLY A 319 4.08 -11.89 -20.82
C GLY A 319 4.48 -11.20 -22.13
N GLU A 320 4.82 -11.99 -23.15
CA GLU A 320 5.23 -11.51 -24.47
C GLU A 320 4.15 -10.62 -25.13
N GLY A 321 4.57 -9.48 -25.67
CA GLY A 321 3.76 -8.65 -26.59
C GLY A 321 3.02 -7.43 -26.02
N GLY A 322 3.06 -7.12 -24.72
CA GLY A 322 2.05 -6.19 -24.17
C GLY A 322 2.50 -4.91 -23.45
N GLY A 323 3.81 -4.63 -23.33
CA GLY A 323 4.28 -3.45 -22.59
C GLY A 323 3.62 -3.31 -21.20
N MET A 324 3.44 -2.07 -20.71
CA MET A 324 2.74 -1.82 -19.44
C MET A 324 1.22 -2.07 -19.51
N TRP A 325 0.68 -2.39 -20.70
CA TRP A 325 -0.75 -2.52 -20.93
C TRP A 325 -1.25 -3.97 -20.81
N SER A 326 -0.39 -4.98 -20.89
CA SER A 326 -0.79 -6.37 -20.60
C SER A 326 -0.80 -6.70 -19.11
N ALA A 327 0.21 -6.25 -18.37
CA ALA A 327 0.30 -6.42 -16.92
C ALA A 327 0.81 -5.13 -16.27
N PRO A 328 -0.07 -4.12 -16.05
CA PRO A 328 0.32 -2.87 -15.40
C PRO A 328 0.85 -3.07 -13.98
N SER A 329 0.53 -4.21 -13.35
CA SER A 329 0.96 -4.54 -12.01
C SER A 329 1.11 -6.04 -11.79
N ILE A 330 2.21 -6.49 -11.19
CA ILE A 330 2.38 -7.90 -10.82
C ILE A 330 1.60 -8.31 -9.58
N PHE A 331 1.24 -7.37 -8.71
CA PHE A 331 0.34 -7.62 -7.59
C PHE A 331 -0.48 -6.37 -7.31
N TRP A 332 -1.66 -6.59 -6.75
CA TRP A 332 -2.61 -5.55 -6.38
C TRP A 332 -2.84 -5.58 -4.88
N MET A 333 -3.02 -4.40 -4.30
CA MET A 333 -3.26 -4.24 -2.87
C MET A 333 -4.68 -3.75 -2.66
N TYR A 334 -5.44 -4.46 -1.83
CA TYR A 334 -6.86 -4.20 -1.61
C TYR A 334 -7.12 -3.75 -0.17
N GLY A 335 -8.10 -2.89 0.03
CA GLY A 335 -8.52 -2.51 1.37
C GLY A 335 -9.85 -1.79 1.42
N ALA A 336 -10.45 -1.76 2.60
CA ALA A 336 -11.66 -1.03 2.90
C ALA A 336 -11.48 -0.27 4.21
N HIS A 337 -11.97 0.98 4.25
CA HIS A 337 -12.05 1.76 5.49
C HIS A 337 -13.50 2.07 5.81
N GLY A 338 -13.80 2.15 7.09
CA GLY A 338 -15.07 2.64 7.62
C GLY A 338 -14.81 3.70 8.67
N ALA A 339 -15.63 4.75 8.67
CA ALA A 339 -15.54 5.86 9.61
C ALA A 339 -16.85 6.04 10.36
N GLU A 340 -16.78 6.32 11.66
CA GLU A 340 -17.85 6.93 12.43
C GLU A 340 -17.46 8.38 12.75
N VAL A 341 -18.36 9.33 12.49
CA VAL A 341 -18.11 10.76 12.69
C VAL A 341 -19.24 11.40 13.49
N GLU A 342 -18.92 12.51 14.13
CA GLU A 342 -19.87 13.47 14.69
C GLU A 342 -19.65 14.82 14.00
N VAL A 343 -20.74 15.47 13.62
CA VAL A 343 -20.72 16.79 12.99
C VAL A 343 -21.55 17.75 13.82
N ASP A 344 -20.88 18.78 14.32
CA ASP A 344 -21.57 19.93 14.90
C ASP A 344 -22.18 20.77 13.77
N ARG A 345 -23.50 20.86 13.74
CA ARG A 345 -24.23 21.56 12.67
C ARG A 345 -24.20 23.08 12.81
N GLU A 346 -23.88 23.60 13.99
CA GLU A 346 -23.79 25.05 14.23
C GLU A 346 -22.40 25.59 13.84
N THR A 347 -21.35 24.80 14.06
CA THR A 347 -19.96 25.20 13.76
C THR A 347 -19.40 24.56 12.50
N GLY A 348 -20.00 23.48 12.01
CA GLY A 348 -19.49 22.65 10.90
C GLY A 348 -18.32 21.74 11.29
N GLN A 349 -17.90 21.76 12.56
CA GLN A 349 -16.76 20.95 13.02
C GLN A 349 -17.04 19.46 12.83
N VAL A 350 -16.15 18.79 12.08
CA VAL A 350 -16.16 17.34 11.94
C VAL A 350 -15.22 16.72 12.97
N LYS A 351 -15.74 15.80 13.76
CA LYS A 351 -14.96 14.95 14.67
C LYS A 351 -15.05 13.51 14.20
N VAL A 352 -13.92 12.93 13.81
CA VAL A 352 -13.84 11.48 13.57
C VAL A 352 -13.81 10.80 14.93
N LEU A 353 -14.74 9.88 15.18
CA LEU A 353 -14.86 9.16 16.44
C LEU A 353 -14.10 7.83 16.40
N LYS A 354 -14.24 7.11 15.28
CA LYS A 354 -13.64 5.81 15.05
C LYS A 354 -13.30 5.64 13.57
N LEU A 355 -12.16 5.03 13.27
CA LEU A 355 -11.81 4.56 11.94
C LEU A 355 -11.44 3.07 11.99
N VAL A 356 -12.14 2.26 11.21
CA VAL A 356 -11.81 0.84 11.01
C VAL A 356 -11.10 0.71 9.67
N ALA A 357 -9.92 0.09 9.67
CA ALA A 357 -9.07 -0.01 8.49
C ALA A 357 -8.69 -1.47 8.20
N ALA A 358 -9.39 -2.11 7.26
CA ALA A 358 -9.08 -3.47 6.82
C ALA A 358 -8.29 -3.48 5.51
N HIS A 359 -7.18 -4.22 5.50
CA HIS A 359 -6.32 -4.36 4.32
C HIS A 359 -5.96 -5.82 4.10
N ASP A 360 -6.00 -6.23 2.84
CA ASP A 360 -5.46 -7.50 2.37
C ASP A 360 -3.94 -7.37 2.28
N VAL A 361 -3.26 -8.04 3.20
CA VAL A 361 -1.81 -7.95 3.39
C VAL A 361 -1.06 -9.09 2.67
N GLY A 362 -1.78 -9.99 2.02
CA GLY A 362 -1.23 -11.28 1.64
C GLY A 362 -0.87 -12.09 2.87
N LYS A 363 0.42 -12.29 3.11
CA LYS A 363 0.97 -12.81 4.37
C LYS A 363 1.64 -11.69 5.18
N ALA A 364 1.24 -11.52 6.43
CA ALA A 364 1.92 -10.62 7.37
C ALA A 364 3.23 -11.24 7.86
N ILE A 365 4.36 -10.84 7.26
CA ILE A 365 5.70 -11.25 7.74
C ILE A 365 5.95 -10.73 9.16
N ASN A 366 5.56 -9.48 9.42
CA ASN A 366 5.62 -8.86 10.74
C ASN A 366 4.27 -8.21 11.07
N PRO A 367 3.38 -8.91 11.80
CA PRO A 367 2.05 -8.39 12.13
C PRO A 367 2.07 -7.06 12.88
N VAL A 368 3.07 -6.82 13.74
CA VAL A 368 3.21 -5.57 14.50
C VAL A 368 3.50 -4.40 13.56
N THR A 369 4.49 -4.55 12.67
CA THR A 369 4.81 -3.52 11.68
C THR A 369 3.68 -3.31 10.67
N CYS A 370 2.99 -4.38 10.26
CA CYS A 370 1.81 -4.29 9.41
C CYS A 370 0.70 -3.47 10.07
N SER A 371 0.38 -3.74 11.35
CA SER A 371 -0.59 -2.94 12.13
C SER A 371 -0.18 -1.47 12.18
N GLY A 372 1.07 -1.17 12.51
CA GLY A 372 1.57 0.20 12.57
C GLY A 372 1.53 0.92 11.21
N GLN A 373 1.72 0.22 10.09
CA GLN A 373 1.55 0.80 8.76
C GLN A 373 0.09 1.15 8.47
N ILE A 374 -0.86 0.30 8.87
CA ILE A 374 -2.31 0.54 8.74
C ILE A 374 -2.71 1.74 9.60
N GLU A 375 -2.31 1.76 10.87
CA GLU A 375 -2.58 2.85 11.82
C GLU A 375 -2.00 4.19 11.33
N GLY A 376 -0.72 4.21 10.96
CA GLY A 376 -0.07 5.43 10.44
C GLY A 376 -0.64 5.89 9.10
N GLY A 377 -1.14 4.96 8.28
CA GLY A 377 -1.89 5.27 7.05
C GLY A 377 -3.25 5.92 7.34
N ALA A 378 -3.97 5.37 8.31
CA ALA A 378 -5.24 5.88 8.78
C ALA A 378 -5.14 7.29 9.38
N VAL A 379 -4.20 7.53 10.30
CA VAL A 379 -3.98 8.87 10.89
C VAL A 379 -3.68 9.91 9.81
N HIS A 380 -2.79 9.57 8.89
CA HIS A 380 -2.45 10.42 7.75
C HIS A 380 -3.69 10.69 6.89
N GLY A 381 -4.50 9.67 6.63
CA GLY A 381 -5.74 9.80 5.86
C GLY A 381 -6.74 10.74 6.53
N ILE A 382 -6.95 10.59 7.84
CA ILE A 382 -7.86 11.44 8.61
C ILE A 382 -7.39 12.90 8.55
N SER A 383 -6.11 13.15 8.83
CA SER A 383 -5.53 14.49 8.86
C SER A 383 -5.66 15.21 7.49
N LEU A 384 -5.40 14.51 6.38
CA LEU A 384 -5.64 15.02 5.02
C LEU A 384 -7.13 15.24 4.70
N SER A 385 -8.03 14.50 5.35
CA SER A 385 -9.45 14.55 5.03
C SER A 385 -10.15 15.73 5.65
N VAL A 386 -9.73 16.18 6.84
CA VAL A 386 -10.47 17.20 7.61
C VAL A 386 -9.66 18.46 7.93
N SER A 387 -8.34 18.47 7.72
CA SER A 387 -7.49 19.55 8.25
C SER A 387 -6.40 20.04 7.29
N GLU A 388 -5.57 19.16 6.75
CA GLU A 388 -4.39 19.60 6.00
C GLU A 388 -4.73 20.20 4.63
N GLU A 389 -4.37 21.47 4.42
CA GLU A 389 -4.54 22.18 3.15
C GLU A 389 -3.34 23.10 2.87
N VAL A 390 -2.79 23.03 1.66
CA VAL A 390 -1.79 24.01 1.19
C VAL A 390 -2.54 25.18 0.57
N LEU A 391 -2.45 26.35 1.21
CA LEU A 391 -3.11 27.56 0.75
C LEU A 391 -2.21 28.30 -0.23
N VAL A 392 -2.73 28.59 -1.42
CA VAL A 392 -1.98 29.26 -2.50
C VAL A 392 -2.75 30.47 -3.00
N GLU A 393 -2.08 31.62 -3.01
CA GLU A 393 -2.60 32.85 -3.59
C GLU A 393 -1.54 33.48 -4.49
N ASN A 394 -1.89 33.80 -5.74
CA ASN A 394 -0.98 34.38 -6.74
C ASN A 394 0.36 33.63 -6.85
N GLY A 395 0.34 32.30 -6.75
CA GLY A 395 1.50 31.43 -6.83
C GLY A 395 2.35 31.32 -5.54
N ARG A 396 1.99 32.02 -4.46
CA ARG A 396 2.69 31.97 -3.18
C ARG A 396 1.95 31.07 -2.19
N ILE A 397 2.70 30.26 -1.44
CA ILE A 397 2.15 29.48 -0.32
C ILE A 397 1.92 30.44 0.85
N LEU A 398 0.70 30.46 1.39
CA LEU A 398 0.33 31.33 2.49
C LEU A 398 0.65 30.73 3.86
N ASN A 399 0.73 29.40 3.96
CA ASN A 399 0.97 28.67 5.19
C ASN A 399 2.21 27.73 5.15
N PRO A 400 3.43 28.23 4.83
CA PRO A 400 4.62 27.39 4.71
C PRO A 400 5.23 27.02 6.08
N ASN A 401 4.40 26.70 7.07
CA ASN A 401 4.78 26.42 8.44
C ASN A 401 3.83 25.41 9.08
N LEU A 402 4.24 24.75 10.17
CA LEU A 402 3.42 23.73 10.85
C LEU A 402 2.42 24.31 11.85
N HIS A 403 2.38 25.63 12.02
CA HIS A 403 1.35 26.30 12.80
C HIS A 403 0.07 26.44 11.98
N ASP A 404 0.16 26.88 10.72
CA ASP A 404 -0.98 27.16 9.85
C ASP A 404 -1.30 26.01 8.89
N TYR A 405 -0.32 25.16 8.55
CA TYR A 405 -0.57 23.86 7.94
C TYR A 405 -0.92 22.85 9.04
N LYS A 406 -2.23 22.74 9.32
CA LYS A 406 -2.76 22.02 10.48
C LYS A 406 -2.66 20.50 10.31
N MET A 407 -1.50 19.94 10.63
CA MET A 407 -1.35 18.49 10.81
C MET A 407 -1.89 18.06 12.17
N PHE A 408 -2.44 16.85 12.23
CA PHE A 408 -2.93 16.26 13.47
C PHE A 408 -1.83 16.07 14.51
N THR A 409 -2.19 16.35 15.76
CA THR A 409 -1.42 16.01 16.96
C THR A 409 -1.91 14.68 17.55
N ALA A 410 -1.24 14.17 18.58
CA ALA A 410 -1.68 12.98 19.29
C ALA A 410 -3.08 13.12 19.93
N MET A 411 -3.54 14.35 20.21
CA MET A 411 -4.87 14.61 20.77
C MET A 411 -6.00 14.54 19.73
N ASP A 412 -5.65 14.64 18.45
CA ASP A 412 -6.61 14.62 17.34
C ASP A 412 -6.87 13.20 16.81
N VAL A 413 -6.03 12.23 17.19
CA VAL A 413 -6.11 10.85 16.71
C VAL A 413 -7.30 10.12 17.37
N PRO A 414 -8.27 9.61 16.60
CA PRO A 414 -9.41 8.87 17.14
C PRO A 414 -9.05 7.40 17.43
N GLU A 415 -10.05 6.62 17.86
CA GLU A 415 -9.91 5.15 17.88
C GLU A 415 -9.64 4.65 16.44
N ILE A 416 -8.55 3.92 16.25
CA ILE A 416 -8.22 3.27 14.99
C ILE A 416 -8.19 1.76 15.21
N VAL A 417 -8.97 1.03 14.44
CA VAL A 417 -9.02 -0.44 14.47
C VAL A 417 -8.38 -1.00 13.21
N PRO A 418 -7.10 -1.41 13.25
CA PRO A 418 -6.42 -2.04 12.13
C PRO A 418 -6.86 -3.50 12.00
N ILE A 419 -7.19 -3.90 10.78
CA ILE A 419 -7.61 -5.27 10.46
C ILE A 419 -6.72 -5.80 9.33
N MET A 420 -6.04 -6.91 9.59
CA MET A 420 -5.30 -7.65 8.58
C MET A 420 -6.19 -8.78 8.04
N VAL A 421 -6.34 -8.81 6.71
CA VAL A 421 -6.91 -9.92 5.95
C VAL A 421 -5.76 -10.60 5.22
N GLU A 422 -5.67 -11.93 5.32
CA GLU A 422 -4.58 -12.69 4.70
C GLU A 422 -5.07 -13.50 3.49
N VAL A 423 -4.95 -12.94 2.29
CA VAL A 423 -5.15 -13.68 1.02
C VAL A 423 -3.81 -13.77 0.29
N PRO A 424 -3.05 -14.88 0.48
CA PRO A 424 -1.69 -15.01 -0.04
C PRO A 424 -1.56 -14.72 -1.54
N ASP A 425 -0.56 -13.93 -1.90
CA ASP A 425 -0.17 -13.74 -3.29
C ASP A 425 0.69 -14.92 -3.78
N PRO A 426 0.44 -15.52 -4.94
CA PRO A 426 1.18 -16.69 -5.40
C PRO A 426 2.67 -16.42 -5.64
N GLU A 427 3.06 -15.17 -5.95
CA GLU A 427 4.45 -14.79 -6.23
C GLU A 427 5.14 -14.10 -5.05
N GLY A 428 4.39 -13.57 -4.09
CA GLY A 428 4.95 -12.90 -2.92
C GLY A 428 5.78 -13.85 -2.03
N PRO A 429 6.80 -13.34 -1.30
CA PRO A 429 7.57 -14.17 -0.40
C PRO A 429 6.66 -14.69 0.72
N TYR A 430 6.41 -16.00 0.72
CA TYR A 430 5.46 -16.69 1.60
C TYR A 430 4.00 -16.20 1.46
N GLY A 431 3.66 -15.56 0.34
CA GLY A 431 2.35 -14.95 0.14
C GLY A 431 2.25 -13.46 0.45
N ALA A 432 3.34 -12.82 0.89
CA ALA A 432 3.32 -11.42 1.33
C ALA A 432 3.12 -10.40 0.21
N LYS A 433 2.35 -9.34 0.48
CA LYS A 433 2.16 -8.18 -0.40
C LYS A 433 2.74 -6.91 0.20
N GLY A 434 2.71 -5.83 -0.58
CA GLY A 434 2.95 -4.49 -0.08
C GLY A 434 1.75 -3.92 0.68
N ILE A 435 1.98 -3.10 1.72
CA ILE A 435 0.90 -2.40 2.45
C ILE A 435 1.17 -0.92 2.71
N GLY A 436 2.34 -0.42 2.34
CA GLY A 436 2.77 0.93 2.70
C GLY A 436 1.83 2.03 2.22
N GLU A 437 1.23 1.91 1.03
CA GLU A 437 0.40 2.96 0.43
C GLU A 437 -1.13 2.76 0.39
N PRO A 438 -1.70 1.55 0.21
CA PRO A 438 -3.16 1.38 0.10
C PRO A 438 -3.90 1.85 1.36
N VAL A 439 -3.24 1.78 2.52
CA VAL A 439 -3.74 2.15 3.85
C VAL A 439 -4.22 3.59 4.01
N LEU A 440 -3.91 4.46 3.04
CA LEU A 440 -4.32 5.86 3.06
C LEU A 440 -5.57 6.15 2.22
N ALA A 441 -5.74 5.41 1.12
CA ALA A 441 -6.62 5.82 0.03
C ALA A 441 -8.13 5.84 0.34
N PRO A 442 -8.69 4.90 1.12
CA PRO A 442 -10.13 4.87 1.35
C PRO A 442 -10.58 5.77 2.52
N THR A 443 -9.65 6.39 3.26
CA THR A 443 -9.99 7.16 4.47
C THR A 443 -10.88 8.36 4.17
N ALA A 444 -10.48 9.22 3.24
CA ALA A 444 -11.22 10.44 2.92
C ALA A 444 -12.66 10.18 2.44
N PRO A 445 -12.91 9.30 1.46
CA PRO A 445 -14.28 9.02 1.07
C PRO A 445 -15.10 8.32 2.17
N ALA A 446 -14.50 7.46 3.01
CA ALA A 446 -15.22 6.89 4.15
C ALA A 446 -15.73 7.97 5.11
N ILE A 447 -14.87 8.95 5.44
CA ILE A 447 -15.23 10.10 6.28
C ILE A 447 -16.30 10.96 5.59
N ALA A 448 -16.17 11.27 4.31
CA ALA A 448 -17.18 12.08 3.62
C ALA A 448 -18.54 11.38 3.49
N ASN A 449 -18.56 10.05 3.32
CA ASN A 449 -19.79 9.26 3.33
C ASN A 449 -20.46 9.30 4.71
N ALA A 450 -19.67 9.28 5.78
CA ALA A 450 -20.15 9.42 7.15
C ALA A 450 -20.68 10.83 7.43
N VAL A 451 -20.00 11.87 6.95
CA VAL A 451 -20.45 13.27 7.06
C VAL A 451 -21.76 13.48 6.31
N GLU A 452 -21.90 12.94 5.09
CA GLU A 452 -23.16 13.03 4.34
C GLU A 452 -24.31 12.35 5.10
N GLU A 453 -24.08 11.19 5.73
CA GLU A 453 -25.12 10.57 6.56
C GLU A 453 -25.49 11.45 7.77
N ALA A 454 -24.51 12.08 8.41
CA ALA A 454 -24.71 12.91 9.60
C ALA A 454 -25.52 14.19 9.32
N ILE A 455 -25.30 14.85 8.17
CA ILE A 455 -25.89 16.16 7.86
C ILE A 455 -26.88 16.15 6.69
N GLY A 456 -26.92 15.07 5.90
CA GLY A 456 -27.77 14.93 4.72
C GLY A 456 -27.25 15.62 3.45
N VAL A 457 -26.02 16.13 3.45
CA VAL A 457 -25.46 16.93 2.35
C VAL A 457 -24.11 16.37 1.90
N ARG A 458 -23.93 16.23 0.58
CA ARG A 458 -22.67 15.79 -0.03
C ARG A 458 -21.69 16.94 -0.20
N ILE A 459 -20.51 16.82 0.40
CA ILE A 459 -19.36 17.69 0.13
C ILE A 459 -18.44 16.99 -0.88
N GLN A 460 -18.08 17.70 -1.95
CA GLN A 460 -17.29 17.15 -3.08
C GLN A 460 -15.84 17.68 -3.12
N GLN A 461 -15.45 18.50 -2.14
CA GLN A 461 -14.14 19.13 -2.04
C GLN A 461 -13.50 18.80 -0.69
N LEU A 462 -12.23 18.38 -0.73
CA LEU A 462 -11.38 18.17 0.45
C LEU A 462 -10.48 19.39 0.71
N PRO A 463 -10.00 19.56 1.96
CA PRO A 463 -10.47 18.88 3.18
C PRO A 463 -11.88 19.34 3.61
N LEU A 464 -12.54 18.50 4.41
CA LEU A 464 -13.86 18.73 5.03
C LEU A 464 -13.75 19.70 6.22
N THR A 465 -13.26 20.92 5.96
CA THR A 465 -13.12 21.96 6.99
C THR A 465 -14.49 22.42 7.50
N ALA A 466 -14.50 23.00 8.70
CA ALA A 466 -15.70 23.52 9.32
C ALA A 466 -16.44 24.52 8.43
N GLU A 467 -15.70 25.42 7.76
CA GLU A 467 -16.24 26.42 6.84
C GLU A 467 -16.94 25.75 5.63
N ARG A 468 -16.31 24.75 5.01
CA ARG A 468 -16.90 24.04 3.87
C ARG A 468 -18.14 23.25 4.26
N VAL A 469 -18.16 22.69 5.47
CA VAL A 469 -19.33 21.99 6.01
C VAL A 469 -20.48 22.97 6.25
N LEU A 470 -20.23 24.11 6.89
CA LEU A 470 -21.23 25.15 7.11
C LEU A 470 -21.79 25.69 5.80
N GLU A 471 -20.92 25.99 4.82
CA GLU A 471 -21.35 26.42 3.50
C GLU A 471 -22.26 25.41 2.81
N ALA A 472 -21.94 24.11 2.93
CA ALA A 472 -22.75 23.04 2.35
C ALA A 472 -24.13 22.95 3.02
N ILE A 473 -24.20 23.04 4.35
CA ILE A 473 -25.46 23.04 5.11
C ILE A 473 -26.32 24.25 4.72
N ALA A 474 -25.72 25.45 4.65
CA ALA A 474 -26.43 26.68 4.29
C ALA A 474 -27.01 26.65 2.86
N LYS A 475 -26.23 26.14 1.88
CA LYS A 475 -26.70 25.97 0.49
C LYS A 475 -27.84 24.97 0.38
N SER A 476 -27.84 23.89 1.17
CA SER A 476 -28.93 22.91 1.18
C SER A 476 -30.22 23.44 1.81
N ALA A 477 -30.14 24.43 2.70
CA ALA A 477 -31.34 25.03 3.31
C ALA A 477 -32.06 26.02 2.36
N THR A 478 -31.40 26.42 1.27
CA THR A 478 -31.91 27.40 0.29
C THR A 478 -32.38 26.76 -1.03
N THR A 479 -32.24 25.44 -1.16
CA THR A 479 -32.72 24.62 -2.30
C THR A 479 -33.83 23.70 -1.84
#